data_AF-A0A3G5FMD1-F1
#
_entry.id   AF-A0A3G5FMD1-F1
#
_cell.length_a   1.000
_cell.length_b   1.000
_cell.length_c   1.000
_cell.angle_alpha   90.00
_cell.angle_beta   90.00
_cell.angle_gamma   90.00
#
_symmetry.space_group_name_H-M   'P 1'
#
loop_
_entity.id
_entity.type
_entity.pdbx_description
1 polymer ?
#
loop_
_entity_poly.entity_id
_entity_poly.type
_entity_poly.pdbx_seq_one_letter_code
_entity_poly.pdbx_strand_id
1 'polypeptide(L)'
;MKKIKDERLQHENLNNIRIVYIIQTIGIFAILVYDLVTKGVNGMTENPLWIVLLVATVTSTYLNMSISVDNETVTKSPKRGLNISILILILVSIVIGIFVAISDGFNMYNGLVMGGIIFICGLVPVIYIYHLRKKRSKDSDI
;
A
#
# COMPACT_ATOMS: atom_id res chain seq x y z
N MET A 1 11.11 21.73 21.80
CA MET A 1 9.99 22.30 21.00
C MET A 1 8.80 22.55 21.92
N LYS A 2 8.14 23.71 21.81
CA LYS A 2 6.88 23.95 22.55
C LYS A 2 5.75 23.16 21.86
N LYS A 3 4.95 22.42 22.62
CA LYS A 3 3.74 21.77 22.09
C LYS A 3 2.74 22.85 21.67
N ILE A 4 2.28 22.78 20.43
CA ILE A 4 1.19 23.62 19.92
C ILE A 4 -0.12 23.11 20.55
N LYS A 5 -0.80 23.97 21.33
CA LYS A 5 -2.05 23.62 22.01
C LYS A 5 -3.31 24.07 21.26
N ASP A 6 -3.18 25.05 20.37
CA ASP A 6 -4.30 25.59 19.59
C ASP A 6 -4.63 24.66 18.41
N GLU A 7 -5.90 24.25 18.30
CA GLU A 7 -6.41 23.37 17.25
C GLU A 7 -6.27 23.97 15.85
N ARG A 8 -6.41 25.31 15.72
CA ARG A 8 -6.26 26.00 14.42
C ARG A 8 -4.83 25.86 13.90
N LEU A 9 -3.86 26.09 14.79
CA LEU A 9 -2.44 25.98 14.47
C LEU A 9 -2.01 24.52 14.24
N GLN A 10 -2.65 23.56 14.90
CA GLN A 10 -2.42 22.13 14.61
C GLN A 10 -2.90 21.75 13.21
N HIS A 11 -4.10 22.19 12.81
CA HIS A 11 -4.63 21.93 11.48
C HIS A 11 -3.75 22.55 10.37
N GLU A 12 -3.32 23.80 10.57
CA GLU A 12 -2.40 24.46 9.63
C GLU A 12 -1.05 23.74 9.56
N ASN A 13 -0.51 23.30 10.70
CA ASN A 13 0.73 22.51 10.73
C ASN A 13 0.59 21.16 10.00
N LEU A 14 -0.56 20.46 10.14
CA LEU A 14 -0.83 19.24 9.39
C LEU A 14 -0.88 19.50 7.87
N ASN A 15 -1.48 20.62 7.47
CA ASN A 15 -1.55 21.00 6.06
C ASN A 15 -0.14 21.32 5.50
N ASN A 16 0.70 21.98 6.29
CA ASN A 16 2.10 22.24 5.93
C ASN A 16 2.90 20.94 5.80
N ILE A 17 2.76 20.02 6.76
CA ILE A 17 3.38 18.68 6.69
C ILE A 17 2.91 17.93 5.44
N ARG A 18 1.62 18.03 5.09
CA ARG A 18 1.07 17.40 3.87
C ARG A 18 1.73 17.94 2.60
N ILE A 19 1.90 19.26 2.50
CA ILE A 19 2.57 19.89 1.34
C ILE A 19 4.02 19.41 1.24
N VAL A 20 4.76 19.43 2.35
CA VAL A 20 6.16 18.96 2.38
C VAL A 20 6.25 17.48 2.00
N TYR A 21 5.35 16.64 2.51
CA TYR A 21 5.29 15.22 2.18
C TYR A 21 5.04 14.99 0.69
N ILE A 22 4.14 15.76 0.06
CA ILE A 22 3.88 15.69 -1.38
C ILE A 22 5.14 16.05 -2.17
N ILE A 23 5.79 17.17 -1.82
CA ILE A 23 7.01 17.62 -2.49
C ILE A 23 8.12 16.59 -2.36
N GLN A 24 8.33 16.04 -1.15
CA GLN A 24 9.33 15.00 -0.89
C GLN A 24 9.04 13.74 -1.70
N THR A 25 7.78 13.30 -1.75
CA THR A 25 7.38 12.11 -2.49
C THR A 25 7.63 12.30 -3.99
N ILE A 26 7.24 13.45 -4.55
CA ILE A 26 7.48 13.78 -5.95
C ILE A 26 8.99 13.86 -6.24
N GLY A 27 9.78 14.48 -5.36
CA GLY A 27 11.23 14.58 -5.51
C GLY A 27 11.91 13.21 -5.55
N ILE A 28 11.57 12.33 -4.59
CA ILE A 28 12.08 10.95 -4.57
C ILE A 28 11.65 10.20 -5.83
N PHE A 29 10.38 10.32 -6.21
CA PHE A 29 9.86 9.66 -7.41
C PHE A 29 10.56 10.13 -8.68
N ALA A 30 10.81 11.43 -8.83
CA ALA A 30 11.53 11.99 -9.97
C ALA A 30 12.96 11.47 -10.08
N ILE A 31 13.69 11.36 -8.96
CA ILE A 31 15.04 10.79 -8.93
C ILE A 31 15.01 9.32 -9.34
N LEU A 32 14.08 8.54 -8.81
CA LEU A 32 13.97 7.10 -9.12
C LEU A 32 13.56 6.86 -10.58
N VAL A 33 12.64 7.67 -11.12
CA VAL A 33 12.27 7.61 -12.54
C VAL A 33 13.45 7.99 -13.43
N TYR A 34 14.24 9.00 -13.03
CA TYR A 34 15.45 9.36 -13.75
C TYR A 34 16.47 8.21 -13.76
N ASP A 35 16.72 7.56 -12.61
CA ASP A 35 17.59 6.40 -12.53
C ASP A 35 17.05 5.21 -13.34
N LEU A 36 15.72 5.00 -13.36
CA LEU A 36 15.09 3.97 -14.17
C LEU A 36 15.33 4.18 -15.67
N VAL A 37 15.22 5.42 -16.16
CA VAL A 37 15.41 5.75 -17.59
C VAL A 37 16.89 5.72 -17.97
N THR A 38 17.79 6.13 -17.09
CA THR A 38 19.22 6.28 -17.41
C THR A 38 20.07 5.05 -17.10
N LYS A 39 19.75 4.33 -16.03
CA LYS A 39 20.52 3.18 -15.50
C LYS A 39 19.72 1.88 -15.51
N GLY A 40 18.46 1.92 -15.94
CA GLY A 40 17.58 0.76 -15.96
C GLY A 40 17.06 0.37 -14.58
N VAL A 41 16.40 -0.80 -14.52
CA VAL A 41 15.76 -1.30 -13.29
C VAL A 41 16.76 -1.50 -12.16
N ASN A 42 17.95 -2.04 -12.44
CA ASN A 42 18.97 -2.28 -11.42
C ASN A 42 19.47 -0.96 -10.81
N GLY A 43 19.68 0.07 -11.63
CA GLY A 43 20.10 1.39 -11.11
C GLY A 43 19.06 2.06 -10.22
N MET A 44 17.76 1.84 -10.49
CA MET A 44 16.69 2.31 -9.62
C MET A 44 16.63 1.53 -8.30
N THR A 45 16.72 0.20 -8.34
CA THR A 45 16.55 -0.65 -7.15
C THR A 45 17.76 -0.63 -6.21
N GLU A 46 18.96 -0.38 -6.72
CA GLU A 46 20.19 -0.19 -5.93
C GLU A 46 20.25 1.18 -5.25
N ASN A 47 19.46 2.17 -5.70
CA ASN A 47 19.41 3.48 -5.07
C ASN A 47 18.76 3.38 -3.67
N PRO A 48 19.41 3.83 -2.57
CA PRO A 48 18.82 3.81 -1.23
C PRO A 48 17.47 4.54 -1.12
N LEU A 49 17.18 5.50 -1.99
CA LEU A 49 15.88 6.17 -2.03
C LEU A 49 14.73 5.22 -2.40
N TRP A 50 15.01 4.13 -3.12
CA TRP A 50 14.03 3.10 -3.45
C TRP A 50 13.49 2.42 -2.20
N ILE A 51 14.38 1.94 -1.32
CA ILE A 51 13.96 1.28 -0.08
C ILE A 51 13.25 2.27 0.86
N VAL A 52 13.72 3.52 0.93
CA VAL A 52 13.08 4.57 1.72
C VAL A 52 11.65 4.84 1.23
N LEU A 53 11.46 4.94 -0.09
CA LEU A 53 10.13 5.12 -0.68
C LEU A 53 9.22 3.92 -0.38
N LEU A 54 9.72 2.69 -0.53
CA LEU A 54 8.93 1.49 -0.26
C LEU A 54 8.48 1.41 1.21
N VAL A 55 9.39 1.63 2.16
CA VAL A 55 9.03 1.61 3.58
C VAL A 55 8.02 2.71 3.91
N ALA A 56 8.26 3.94 3.44
CA ALA A 56 7.37 5.07 3.69
C ALA A 56 5.96 4.84 3.13
N THR A 57 5.87 4.33 1.89
CA THR A 57 4.59 4.03 1.24
C THR A 57 3.84 2.91 1.94
N VAL A 58 4.52 1.81 2.30
CA VAL A 58 3.91 0.70 3.05
C VAL A 58 3.37 1.18 4.39
N THR A 59 4.17 1.90 5.18
CA THR A 59 3.72 2.46 6.47
C THR A 59 2.53 3.40 6.29
N SER A 60 2.60 4.31 5.31
CA SER A 60 1.52 5.24 5.00
C SER A 60 0.24 4.51 4.62
N THR A 61 0.32 3.44 3.81
CA THR A 61 -0.85 2.61 3.46
C THR A 61 -1.47 1.96 4.69
N TYR A 62 -0.68 1.36 5.58
CA TYR A 62 -1.20 0.74 6.81
C TYR A 62 -1.86 1.74 7.76
N LEU A 63 -1.28 2.94 7.92
CA LEU A 63 -1.87 4.02 8.73
C LEU A 63 -3.17 4.55 8.12
N ASN A 64 -3.22 4.73 6.81
CA ASN A 64 -4.43 5.17 6.12
C ASN A 64 -5.53 4.10 6.12
N MET A 65 -5.15 2.81 6.16
CA MET A 65 -6.09 1.71 6.15
C MET A 65 -6.98 1.66 7.40
N SER A 66 -6.45 1.97 8.59
CA SER A 66 -7.28 2.08 9.80
C SER A 66 -8.30 3.21 9.69
N ILE A 67 -7.86 4.39 9.25
CA ILE A 67 -8.72 5.56 9.05
C ILE A 67 -9.80 5.27 7.99
N SER A 68 -9.41 4.60 6.91
CA SER A 68 -10.33 4.23 5.83
C SER A 68 -11.42 3.29 6.34
N VAL A 69 -11.07 2.28 7.16
CA VAL A 69 -12.05 1.36 7.73
C VAL A 69 -13.00 2.09 8.67
N ASP A 70 -12.55 3.08 9.43
CA ASP A 70 -13.40 3.86 10.33
C ASP A 70 -14.36 4.79 9.57
N ASN A 71 -13.97 5.25 8.38
CA ASN A 71 -14.80 6.08 7.50
C ASN A 71 -15.70 5.26 6.55
N GLU A 72 -15.62 3.92 6.54
CA GLU A 72 -16.54 3.08 5.77
C GLU A 72 -17.97 3.22 6.33
N THR A 73 -18.99 3.25 5.48
CA THR A 73 -20.39 3.20 5.94
C THR A 73 -20.71 1.79 6.48
N VAL A 74 -21.49 1.71 7.57
CA VAL A 74 -21.78 0.48 8.35
C VAL A 74 -22.48 -0.62 7.54
N THR A 75 -22.87 -0.36 6.29
CA THR A 75 -23.70 -1.25 5.47
C THR A 75 -22.97 -2.46 4.90
N LYS A 76 -21.63 -2.52 4.97
CA LYS A 76 -20.86 -3.68 4.48
C LYS A 76 -20.55 -4.65 5.62
N SER A 77 -21.15 -5.85 5.56
CA SER A 77 -20.80 -6.92 6.49
C SER A 77 -19.30 -7.30 6.36
N PRO A 78 -18.56 -7.48 7.48
CA PRO A 78 -17.13 -7.76 7.45
C PRO A 78 -16.73 -8.96 6.59
N LYS A 79 -17.60 -9.99 6.53
CA LYS A 79 -17.40 -11.20 5.72
C LYS A 79 -17.54 -10.94 4.22
N ARG A 80 -18.49 -10.10 3.79
CA ARG A 80 -18.63 -9.73 2.36
C ARG A 80 -17.42 -8.92 1.89
N GLY A 81 -16.93 -8.00 2.73
CA GLY A 81 -15.73 -7.22 2.44
C GLY A 81 -14.49 -8.08 2.24
N LEU A 82 -14.27 -9.07 3.13
CA LEU A 82 -13.16 -10.01 3.01
C LEU A 82 -13.23 -10.83 1.71
N ASN A 83 -14.41 -11.38 1.37
CA ASN A 83 -14.56 -12.20 0.16
C ASN A 83 -14.24 -11.41 -1.12
N ILE A 84 -14.67 -10.14 -1.20
CA ILE A 84 -14.35 -9.25 -2.33
C ILE A 84 -12.84 -8.98 -2.38
N SER A 85 -12.21 -8.69 -1.24
CA SER A 85 -10.76 -8.44 -1.19
C SER A 85 -9.93 -9.65 -1.61
N ILE A 86 -10.32 -10.87 -1.21
CA ILE A 86 -9.67 -12.10 -1.66
C ILE A 86 -9.87 -12.32 -3.16
N LEU A 87 -11.07 -12.10 -3.69
CA LEU A 87 -11.34 -12.27 -5.12
C LEU A 87 -10.48 -11.33 -5.97
N ILE A 88 -10.36 -10.07 -5.55
CA ILE A 88 -9.48 -9.09 -6.21
C ILE A 88 -8.01 -9.54 -6.11
N LEU A 89 -7.57 -10.01 -4.95
CA LEU A 89 -6.19 -10.48 -4.76
C LEU A 89 -5.85 -11.67 -5.67
N ILE A 90 -6.77 -12.62 -5.83
CA ILE A 90 -6.62 -13.74 -6.75
C ILE A 90 -6.48 -13.24 -8.18
N LEU A 91 -7.37 -12.34 -8.63
CA LEU A 91 -7.31 -11.76 -9.98
C LEU A 91 -5.98 -11.06 -10.25
N VAL A 92 -5.53 -10.21 -9.32
CA VAL A 92 -4.25 -9.49 -9.45
C VAL A 92 -3.07 -10.47 -9.51
N SER A 93 -3.07 -11.50 -8.65
CA SER A 93 -2.00 -12.50 -8.62
C SER A 93 -1.92 -13.30 -9.93
N ILE A 94 -3.07 -13.65 -10.52
CA ILE A 94 -3.14 -14.33 -11.82
C ILE A 94 -2.63 -13.43 -12.94
N VAL A 95 -3.09 -12.17 -12.99
CA VAL A 95 -2.67 -11.22 -14.03
C VAL A 95 -1.15 -11.02 -14.02
N ILE A 96 -0.57 -10.82 -12.83
CA ILE A 96 0.87 -10.64 -12.70
C ILE A 96 1.62 -11.95 -13.01
N GLY A 97 1.13 -13.09 -12.54
CA GLY A 97 1.74 -14.40 -12.86
C GLY A 97 1.78 -14.69 -14.35
N ILE A 98 0.71 -14.36 -15.08
CA ILE A 98 0.66 -14.47 -16.55
C ILE A 98 1.65 -13.51 -17.20
N PHE A 99 1.71 -12.25 -16.74
CA PHE A 99 2.64 -11.26 -17.27
C PHE A 99 4.09 -11.72 -17.14
N VAL A 100 4.45 -12.32 -16.00
CA VAL A 100 5.78 -12.91 -15.77
C VAL A 100 6.02 -14.12 -16.65
N ALA A 101 5.02 -14.98 -16.87
CA ALA A 101 5.16 -16.18 -17.69
C ALA A 101 5.39 -15.89 -19.19
N ILE A 102 4.98 -14.71 -19.68
CA ILE A 102 5.14 -14.28 -21.07
C ILE A 102 6.44 -13.47 -21.27
N SER A 103 7.08 -13.04 -20.17
CA SER A 103 8.30 -12.23 -20.23
C SER A 103 9.51 -13.04 -20.68
N ASP A 104 10.30 -12.48 -21.61
CA ASP A 104 11.50 -13.14 -22.16
C ASP A 104 12.48 -13.55 -21.05
N GLY A 105 12.87 -14.83 -21.07
CA GLY A 105 13.77 -15.42 -20.07
C GLY A 105 13.07 -16.05 -18.87
N PHE A 106 11.74 -15.96 -18.76
CA PHE A 106 10.96 -16.60 -17.70
C PHE A 106 10.06 -17.72 -18.24
N ASN A 107 10.03 -18.85 -17.51
CA ASN A 107 9.18 -19.98 -17.84
C ASN A 107 7.81 -19.88 -17.15
N MET A 108 6.84 -20.69 -17.59
CA MET A 108 5.52 -20.82 -16.95
C MET A 108 5.63 -21.14 -15.44
N TYR A 109 6.65 -21.88 -15.02
CA TYR A 109 6.94 -22.14 -13.61
C TYR A 109 7.25 -20.86 -12.83
N ASN A 110 8.02 -19.93 -13.40
CA ASN A 110 8.39 -18.68 -12.74
C ASN A 110 7.16 -17.79 -12.56
N GLY A 111 6.26 -17.75 -13.55
CA GLY A 111 4.98 -17.05 -13.44
C GLY A 111 4.10 -17.62 -12.33
N LEU A 112 4.02 -18.95 -12.20
CA LEU A 112 3.27 -19.60 -11.12
C LEU A 112 3.86 -19.26 -9.75
N VAL A 113 5.18 -19.36 -9.59
CA VAL A 113 5.88 -19.04 -8.34
C VAL A 113 5.67 -17.57 -7.97
N MET A 114 5.83 -16.64 -8.92
CA MET A 114 5.68 -15.22 -8.66
C MET A 114 4.24 -14.84 -8.29
N GLY A 115 3.25 -15.40 -9.00
CA GLY A 115 1.84 -15.24 -8.66
C GLY A 115 1.52 -15.77 -7.25
N GLY A 116 2.10 -16.92 -6.88
CA GLY A 116 1.98 -17.50 -5.55
C GLY A 116 2.58 -16.61 -4.45
N ILE A 117 3.77 -16.04 -4.68
CA ILE A 117 4.41 -15.11 -3.74
C ILE A 117 3.53 -13.87 -3.52
N ILE A 118 3.03 -13.27 -4.59
CA ILE A 118 2.15 -12.09 -4.52
C ILE A 118 0.87 -12.41 -3.75
N PHE A 119 0.28 -13.59 -4.00
CA PHE A 119 -0.90 -14.03 -3.29
C PHE A 119 -0.64 -14.16 -1.78
N ILE A 120 0.44 -14.84 -1.38
CA ILE A 120 0.80 -15.02 0.04
C ILE A 120 1.09 -13.67 0.71
N CYS A 121 1.87 -12.80 0.08
CA CYS A 121 2.16 -11.46 0.60
C CYS A 121 0.89 -10.61 0.73
N GLY A 122 -0.01 -10.69 -0.25
CA GLY A 122 -1.26 -9.91 -0.26
C GLY A 122 -2.29 -10.40 0.76
N LEU A 123 -2.17 -11.62 1.29
CA LEU A 123 -3.06 -12.08 2.36
C LEU A 123 -2.88 -11.27 3.65
N VAL A 124 -1.65 -10.84 3.97
CA VAL A 124 -1.35 -10.08 5.20
C VAL A 124 -2.21 -8.80 5.31
N PRO A 125 -2.22 -7.88 4.34
CA PRO A 125 -3.08 -6.70 4.41
C PRO A 125 -4.58 -7.04 4.36
N VAL A 126 -5.00 -8.06 3.60
CA VAL A 126 -6.42 -8.48 3.55
C VAL A 126 -6.91 -8.97 4.91
N ILE A 127 -6.12 -9.78 5.60
CA ILE A 127 -6.40 -10.27 6.95
C ILE A 127 -6.42 -9.09 7.93
N TYR A 128 -5.48 -8.16 7.82
CA TYR A 128 -5.43 -6.97 8.67
C TYR A 128 -6.70 -6.11 8.54
N ILE A 129 -7.18 -5.83 7.32
CA ILE A 129 -8.45 -5.13 7.08
C ILE A 129 -9.62 -5.87 7.74
N TYR A 130 -9.68 -7.20 7.59
CA TYR A 130 -10.74 -7.99 8.18
C TYR A 130 -10.75 -7.89 9.71
N HIS A 131 -9.59 -7.92 10.34
CA HIS A 131 -9.47 -7.71 11.79
C HIS A 131 -9.97 -6.32 12.21
N LEU A 132 -9.61 -5.27 11.47
CA LEU A 132 -10.08 -3.92 11.73
C LEU A 132 -11.62 -3.81 11.59
N ARG A 133 -12.19 -4.33 10.50
CA ARG A 133 -13.65 -4.33 10.29
C ARG A 133 -14.40 -5.14 11.35
N LYS A 134 -13.84 -6.28 11.76
CA LYS A 134 -14.42 -7.13 12.82
C LYS A 134 -14.39 -6.44 14.17
N LYS A 135 -13.32 -5.71 14.50
CA LYS A 135 -13.23 -4.91 15.72
C LYS A 135 -14.30 -3.83 15.73
N ARG A 136 -14.39 -3.03 14.66
CA ARG A 136 -15.39 -1.96 14.54
C ARG A 136 -16.84 -2.45 14.65
N SER A 137 -17.17 -3.58 14.02
CA SER A 137 -18.51 -4.17 14.10
C SER A 137 -18.89 -4.58 15.53
N LYS A 138 -17.94 -5.02 16.35
CA LYS A 138 -18.21 -5.34 17.76
C LYS A 138 -18.44 -4.08 18.59
N ASP A 139 -17.68 -3.02 18.31
CA ASP A 139 -17.79 -1.74 19.02
C ASP A 139 -19.09 -0.99 18.66
N SER A 140 -19.68 -1.24 17.48
CA SER A 140 -20.97 -0.66 17.06
C SER A 140 -22.21 -1.40 17.57
N ASP A 141 -22.04 -2.63 18.08
CA ASP A 141 -23.13 -3.46 18.62
C ASP A 141 -23.30 -3.28 20.16
N ILE A 142 -22.50 -2.41 20.79
CA ILE A 142 -22.59 -1.96 22.19
C ILE A 142 -23.24 -0.59 22.25
#